data_AF-A0A957QZI0-F1
#
_entry.id   AF-A0A957QZI0-F1
#
_cell.length_a   1.000
_cell.length_b   1.000
_cell.length_c   1.000
_cell.angle_alpha   90.00
_cell.angle_beta   90.00
_cell.angle_gamma   90.00
#
_symmetry.space_group_name_H-M   'P 1'
#
loop_
_entity.id
_entity.type
_entity.pdbx_description
1 polymer ?
#
loop_
_entity_poly.entity_id
_entity_poly.type
_entity_poly.pdbx_seq_one_letter_code
_entity_poly.pdbx_strand_id
1 'polypeptide(L)' 'KERVLQYFPEAEVTFAPDEKRQAIIDSWPGDVDDSAARRDWDWEPAYDEDRTFSEYLVPNIKKRYAEKA' A
#
# COMPACT_ATOMS: atom_id res chain seq x y z
N LYS A 1 -5.61 6.03 -5.72
CA LYS A 1 -6.25 7.29 -5.25
C LYS A 1 -7.61 7.03 -4.62
N GLU A 2 -8.47 6.25 -5.28
CA GLU A 2 -9.83 5.91 -4.81
C GLU A 2 -9.89 5.46 -3.35
N ARG A 3 -9.09 4.45 -2.97
CA ARG A 3 -9.07 3.93 -1.59
C ARG A 3 -8.73 5.01 -0.56
N VAL A 4 -7.75 5.87 -0.85
CA VAL A 4 -7.36 6.96 0.05
C VAL A 4 -8.50 7.95 0.22
N LEU A 5 -9.16 8.34 -0.87
CA LEU A 5 -10.26 9.31 -0.86
C LEU A 5 -11.51 8.79 -0.12
N GLN A 6 -11.72 7.48 -0.05
CA GLN A 6 -12.79 6.89 0.78
C GLN A 6 -12.61 7.20 2.27
N TYR A 7 -11.37 7.27 2.76
CA TYR A 7 -11.07 7.50 4.17
C TYR A 7 -10.68 8.95 4.48
N PHE A 8 -10.16 9.67 3.49
CA PHE A 8 -9.70 11.06 3.58
C PHE A 8 -10.21 11.84 2.36
N PRO A 9 -11.49 12.27 2.35
CA PRO A 9 -12.11 12.87 1.16
C PRO A 9 -11.44 14.15 0.67
N GLU A 10 -10.78 14.87 1.58
CA GLU A 10 -10.07 16.11 1.30
C GLU A 10 -8.60 15.89 0.89
N ALA A 11 -8.15 14.63 0.78
CA ALA A 11 -6.76 14.35 0.43
C ALA A 11 -6.45 14.74 -1.02
N GLU A 12 -5.40 15.54 -1.21
CA GLU A 12 -4.88 15.88 -2.53
C GLU A 12 -3.74 14.94 -2.92
N VAL A 13 -3.94 14.14 -3.96
CA VAL A 13 -2.92 13.22 -4.49
C VAL A 13 -2.48 13.66 -5.88
N THR A 14 -1.28 14.25 -5.96
CA THR A 14 -0.65 14.68 -7.21
C THR A 14 0.32 13.61 -7.73
N PHE A 15 0.82 13.79 -8.96
CA PHE A 15 1.80 12.89 -9.56
C PHE A 15 2.89 13.70 -10.25
N ALA A 16 4.09 13.69 -9.67
CA ALA A 16 5.27 14.37 -10.19
C ALA A 16 6.47 13.44 -9.96
N PRO A 17 6.65 12.42 -10.83
CA PRO A 17 7.67 11.40 -10.63
C PRO A 17 9.08 12.00 -10.78
N ASP A 18 9.98 11.56 -9.92
CA ASP A 18 11.42 11.78 -10.10
C ASP A 18 11.93 10.73 -11.09
N GLU A 19 12.52 11.17 -12.21
CA GLU A 19 12.92 10.27 -13.30
C GLU A 19 13.90 9.18 -12.86
N LYS A 20 14.82 9.49 -11.93
CA LYS A 20 15.79 8.51 -11.44
C LYS A 20 15.12 7.43 -10.60
N ARG A 21 14.15 7.81 -9.76
CA ARG A 21 13.36 6.85 -8.98
C ARG A 21 12.41 6.06 -9.86
N GLN A 22 11.77 6.69 -10.85
CA GLN A 22 10.87 6.01 -11.77
C GLN A 22 11.62 4.91 -12.53
N ALA A 23 12.83 5.18 -13.02
CA ALA A 23 13.66 4.18 -13.69
C ALA A 23 14.00 2.96 -12.79
N ILE A 24 14.13 3.16 -11.47
CA ILE A 24 14.32 2.06 -10.52
C ILE A 24 13.01 1.26 -10.39
N ILE A 25 11.87 1.92 -10.26
CA ILE A 25 10.56 1.26 -10.15
C ILE A 25 10.21 0.50 -11.42
N ASP A 26 10.48 1.07 -12.59
CA ASP A 26 10.24 0.44 -13.90
C ASP A 26 11.08 -0.83 -14.10
N SER A 27 12.16 -0.99 -13.33
CA SER A 27 13.00 -2.20 -13.36
C SER A 27 12.46 -3.34 -12.49
N TRP A 28 11.51 -3.07 -11.60
CA TRP A 28 10.94 -4.07 -10.70
C TRP A 28 9.83 -4.88 -11.39
N PRO A 29 9.64 -6.15 -11.01
CA PRO A 29 8.52 -6.92 -11.51
C PRO A 29 7.19 -6.33 -11.00
N GLY A 30 6.17 -6.29 -11.85
CA GLY A 30 4.83 -5.85 -11.46
C GLY A 30 4.07 -6.85 -10.59
N ASP A 31 4.49 -8.11 -10.60
CA ASP A 31 3.93 -9.20 -9.80
C ASP A 31 5.02 -10.25 -9.51
N VAL A 32 4.88 -11.00 -8.43
CA VAL A 32 5.86 -12.00 -7.98
C VAL A 32 5.17 -13.35 -7.85
N ASP A 33 5.64 -14.35 -8.62
CA ASP A 33 5.19 -15.74 -8.46
C ASP A 33 5.66 -16.30 -7.12
N ASP A 34 4.72 -16.43 -6.19
CA ASP A 34 4.90 -16.95 -4.84
C ASP A 34 4.52 -18.44 -4.71
N SER A 35 4.23 -19.14 -5.82
CA SER A 35 3.71 -20.52 -5.83
C SER A 35 4.61 -21.54 -5.15
N ALA A 36 5.93 -21.33 -5.22
CA ALA A 36 6.89 -22.17 -4.51
C ALA A 36 6.70 -22.08 -2.99
N ALA A 37 6.49 -20.88 -2.45
CA ALA A 37 6.28 -20.69 -1.01
C ALA A 37 4.95 -21.25 -0.54
N ARG A 38 3.89 -21.08 -1.35
CA ARG A 38 2.57 -21.69 -1.10
C ARG A 38 2.68 -23.22 -1.03
N ARG A 39 3.40 -23.83 -1.96
CA ARG A 39 3.55 -25.29 -2.01
C ARG A 39 4.44 -25.84 -0.90
N ASP A 40 5.58 -25.21 -0.66
CA ASP A 40 6.64 -25.80 0.17
C ASP A 40 6.43 -25.49 1.66
N TRP A 41 5.74 -24.39 1.99
CA TRP A 41 5.55 -23.92 3.36
C TRP A 41 4.10 -23.58 3.71
N ASP A 42 3.14 -23.88 2.84
CA ASP A 42 1.72 -23.50 3.00
C ASP A 42 1.55 -22.00 3.28
N TRP A 43 2.43 -21.19 2.67
CA TRP A 43 2.40 -19.76 2.88
C TRP A 43 1.17 -19.14 2.19
N GLU A 44 0.50 -18.21 2.85
CA GLU A 44 -0.60 -17.42 2.31
C GLU A 44 -0.53 -15.98 2.87
N PRO A 45 -0.79 -14.93 2.07
CA PRO A 45 -0.85 -13.57 2.59
C PRO A 45 -2.04 -13.42 3.54
N ALA A 46 -1.75 -13.02 4.78
CA ALA A 46 -2.79 -12.80 5.80
C ALA A 46 -3.61 -11.52 5.57
N TYR A 47 -3.16 -10.61 4.70
CA TYR A 47 -3.80 -9.33 4.42
C TYR A 47 -3.86 -9.09 2.91
N ASP A 48 -5.05 -8.76 2.42
CA ASP A 48 -5.24 -8.18 1.11
C ASP A 48 -5.17 -6.64 1.19
N GLU A 49 -5.42 -5.95 0.07
CA GLU A 49 -5.45 -4.49 0.03
C GLU A 49 -6.48 -3.91 1.01
N ASP A 50 -7.70 -4.46 1.04
CA ASP A 50 -8.82 -3.94 1.84
C ASP A 50 -8.52 -3.99 3.35
N ARG A 51 -8.05 -5.14 3.82
CA ARG A 51 -7.67 -5.33 5.22
C ARG A 51 -6.45 -4.50 5.58
N THR A 52 -5.47 -4.39 4.68
CA THR A 52 -4.30 -3.53 4.89
C THR A 52 -4.70 -2.07 5.12
N PHE A 53 -5.62 -1.54 4.31
CA PHE A 53 -6.10 -0.16 4.48
C PHE A 53 -6.95 0.01 5.74
N SER A 54 -7.94 -0.86 5.95
CA SER A 54 -8.94 -0.70 7.01
C SER A 54 -8.42 -1.04 8.40
N GLU A 55 -7.57 -2.06 8.53
CA GLU A 55 -7.09 -2.57 9.83
C GLU A 55 -5.75 -1.95 10.24
N TYR A 56 -4.86 -1.66 9.27
CA TYR A 56 -3.50 -1.18 9.57
C TYR A 56 -3.28 0.29 9.21
N LEU A 57 -3.37 0.67 7.94
CA LEU A 57 -2.93 2.01 7.49
C LEU A 57 -3.80 3.13 8.07
N VAL A 58 -5.12 3.08 7.83
CA VAL A 58 -6.03 4.19 8.18
C VAL A 58 -6.11 4.43 9.69
N PRO A 59 -6.27 3.41 10.56
CA PRO A 59 -6.33 3.62 12.00
C PRO A 59 -5.03 4.23 12.55
N ASN A 60 -3.87 3.75 12.09
CA ASN A 60 -2.58 4.25 12.57
C ASN A 60 -2.31 5.68 12.09
N ILE A 61 -2.63 6.01 10.84
CA ILE A 61 -2.51 7.39 10.33
C ILE A 61 -3.43 8.33 11.13
N LYS A 62 -4.71 7.98 11.31
CA LYS A 62 -5.65 8.80 12.09
C LYS A 62 -5.14 9.03 13.52
N LYS A 63 -4.70 7.98 14.20
CA LYS A 63 -4.11 8.08 15.54
C LYS A 63 -2.89 9.02 15.56
N ARG A 64 -1.96 8.83 14.63
CA ARG A 64 -0.68 9.55 14.60
C ARG A 64 -0.80 11.06 14.37
N TYR A 65 -1.85 11.49 13.67
CA TYR A 65 -2.10 12.90 13.36
C TYR A 65 -3.22 13.53 14.21
N ALA A 66 -4.07 12.73 14.87
CA ALA A 66 -5.02 13.24 15.87
C ALA A 66 -4.33 13.83 17.10
N GLU A 67 -3.15 13.32 17.49
CA GLU A 67 -2.36 13.82 18.63
C GLU A 67 -1.64 15.16 18.34
N LYS A 68 -1.65 15.62 17.09
CA LYS A 68 -0.95 16.84 16.65
C LYS A 68 -1.88 18.01 16.32
N ALA A 69 -3.19 17.80 16.42
CA ALA A 69 -4.23 18.83 16.27
C ALA A 69 -4.70 19.30 17.65
#